data_AF-A0A1A7GEJ3-F1
#
_entry.id   AF-A0A1A7GEJ3-F1
#
_cell.length_a   1.000
_cell.length_b   1.000
_cell.length_c   1.000
_cell.angle_alpha   90.00
_cell.angle_beta   90.00
_cell.angle_gamma   90.00
#
_symmetry.space_group_name_H-M   'P 1'
#
loop_
_entity.id
_entity.type
_entity.pdbx_description
1 polymer ?
#
loop_
_entity_poly.entity_id
_entity_poly.type
_entity_poly.pdbx_seq_one_letter_code
_entity_poly.pdbx_strand_id
1 'polypeptide(L)'
;MRSWFFIQYHSSMTFDQIAIALLGALAAWLSQARTDSARRWAPVFGMLGQPFWFYASWQADQWGIFAVSVLYALAWMKGLWVYWISPRPAAGVGTLEFPPKKRCD
;
A
#
# COMPACT_ATOMS: atom_id res chain seq x y z
N MET A 1 1.35 -37.85 -31.20
CA MET A 1 2.00 -36.56 -31.54
C MET A 1 0.95 -35.57 -32.02
N ARG A 2 0.44 -34.70 -31.15
CA ARG A 2 -0.33 -33.49 -31.50
C ARG A 2 -0.62 -32.70 -30.21
N SER A 3 0.45 -32.26 -29.56
CA SER A 3 0.39 -31.45 -28.34
C SER A 3 0.84 -30.02 -28.64
N TRP A 4 0.22 -29.38 -29.64
CA TRP A 4 0.61 -28.02 -30.08
C TRP A 4 -0.57 -27.13 -30.54
N PHE A 5 -1.82 -27.46 -30.21
CA PHE A 5 -3.01 -26.70 -30.65
C PHE A 5 -3.79 -25.98 -29.54
N PHE A 6 -3.17 -25.77 -28.38
CA PHE A 6 -3.71 -24.86 -27.36
C PHE A 6 -2.67 -23.81 -27.00
N ILE A 7 -2.22 -23.05 -28.01
CA ILE A 7 -1.89 -21.64 -27.77
C ILE A 7 -3.24 -20.97 -27.55
N GLN A 8 -3.81 -21.20 -26.37
CA GLN A 8 -5.04 -20.55 -25.94
C GLN A 8 -4.62 -19.11 -25.65
N TYR A 9 -4.88 -18.24 -26.61
CA TYR A 9 -4.93 -16.79 -26.45
C TYR A 9 -5.96 -16.47 -25.35
N HIS A 10 -5.56 -16.55 -24.08
CA HIS A 10 -6.37 -16.13 -22.96
C HIS A 10 -5.54 -15.25 -22.05
N SER A 11 -5.26 -14.04 -22.51
CA SER A 11 -4.65 -13.02 -21.67
C SER A 11 -5.18 -11.65 -22.05
N SER A 12 -6.51 -11.52 -22.18
CA SER A 12 -7.13 -10.22 -21.94
C SER A 12 -7.08 -10.00 -20.43
N MET A 13 -6.02 -9.34 -19.95
CA MET A 13 -5.96 -8.90 -18.56
C MET A 13 -7.24 -8.11 -18.26
N THR A 14 -8.06 -8.61 -17.33
CA THR A 14 -9.31 -7.94 -16.99
C THR A 14 -8.99 -6.58 -16.37
N PHE A 15 -9.86 -5.60 -16.60
CA PHE A 15 -9.65 -4.24 -16.08
C PHE A 15 -9.37 -4.24 -14.57
N ASP A 16 -10.06 -5.11 -13.82
CA ASP A 16 -9.86 -5.29 -12.38
C ASP A 16 -8.45 -5.78 -12.05
N GLN A 17 -7.90 -6.74 -12.80
CA GLN A 17 -6.54 -7.25 -12.57
C GLN A 17 -5.48 -6.18 -12.85
N ILE A 18 -5.67 -5.38 -13.90
CA ILE A 18 -4.78 -4.24 -14.21
C ILE A 18 -4.86 -3.21 -13.09
N ALA A 19 -6.06 -2.84 -12.64
CA ALA A 19 -6.26 -1.89 -11.55
C ALA A 19 -5.63 -2.39 -10.24
N ILE A 20 -5.88 -3.64 -9.87
CA ILE A 20 -5.30 -4.31 -8.70
C ILE A 20 -3.77 -4.29 -8.76
N ALA A 21 -3.19 -4.66 -9.90
CA ALA A 21 -1.75 -4.73 -10.07
C ALA A 21 -1.10 -3.33 -9.96
N LEU A 22 -1.63 -2.34 -10.68
CA LEU A 22 -1.05 -0.99 -10.70
C LEU A 22 -1.22 -0.27 -9.36
N LEU A 23 -2.44 -0.27 -8.80
CA LEU A 23 -2.72 0.40 -7.53
C LEU A 23 -2.02 -0.29 -6.37
N GLY A 24 -2.01 -1.63 -6.36
CA GLY A 24 -1.32 -2.44 -5.36
C GLY A 24 0.20 -2.25 -5.42
N ALA A 25 0.80 -2.32 -6.60
CA ALA A 25 2.24 -2.11 -6.78
C ALA A 25 2.65 -0.68 -6.38
N LEU A 26 1.87 0.33 -6.79
CA LEU A 26 2.17 1.72 -6.43
C LEU A 26 2.03 1.97 -4.93
N ALA A 27 1.02 1.39 -4.27
CA ALA A 27 0.88 1.46 -2.82
C ALA A 27 2.07 0.81 -2.10
N ALA A 28 2.50 -0.37 -2.56
CA ALA A 28 3.66 -1.08 -2.00
C ALA A 28 4.99 -0.35 -2.26
N TRP A 29 5.13 0.31 -3.42
CA TRP A 29 6.30 1.10 -3.74
C TRP A 29 6.38 2.35 -2.86
N LEU A 30 5.29 3.11 -2.78
CA LEU A 30 5.22 4.32 -1.96
C LEU A 30 5.37 4.02 -0.47
N SER A 31 4.87 2.89 0.02
CA SER A 31 5.02 2.54 1.45
C SER A 31 6.48 2.36 1.87
N GLN A 32 7.34 2.02 0.90
CA GLN A 32 8.78 1.84 1.07
C GLN A 32 9.60 3.10 0.72
N ALA A 33 8.95 4.20 0.33
CA ALA A 33 9.64 5.43 -0.01
C ALA A 33 10.37 6.03 1.20
N ARG A 34 11.56 6.58 0.96
CA ARG A 34 12.41 7.19 2.01
C ARG A 34 11.86 8.51 2.55
N THR A 35 11.05 9.21 1.76
CA THR A 35 10.50 10.51 2.13
C THR A 35 9.07 10.37 2.64
N ASP A 36 8.76 11.10 3.71
CA ASP A 36 7.40 11.14 4.27
C ASP A 36 6.37 11.69 3.27
N SER A 37 6.80 12.63 2.42
CA SER A 37 5.97 13.24 1.39
C SER A 37 5.46 12.24 0.35
N ALA A 38 6.25 11.20 0.04
CA ALA A 38 5.85 10.10 -0.84
C ALA A 38 5.11 9.01 -0.07
N ARG A 39 5.59 8.63 1.12
CA ARG A 39 5.03 7.53 1.91
C ARG A 39 3.58 7.77 2.35
N ARG A 40 3.20 9.02 2.61
CA ARG A 40 1.80 9.39 2.92
C ARG A 40 0.79 9.03 1.82
N TRP A 41 1.22 8.90 0.56
CA TRP A 41 0.33 8.55 -0.55
C TRP A 41 0.08 7.04 -0.68
N ALA A 42 0.92 6.19 -0.08
CA ALA A 42 0.72 4.74 -0.10
C ALA A 42 -0.69 4.29 0.34
N PRO A 43 -1.23 4.75 1.49
CA PRO A 43 -2.58 4.37 1.90
C PRO A 43 -3.69 4.91 1.00
N VAL A 44 -3.46 6.00 0.25
CA VAL A 44 -4.43 6.51 -0.74
C VAL A 44 -4.57 5.50 -1.87
N PHE A 45 -3.45 5.10 -2.49
CA PHE A 45 -3.47 4.10 -3.57
C PHE A 45 -3.93 2.72 -3.07
N GLY A 46 -3.56 2.35 -1.84
CA GLY A 46 -4.02 1.14 -1.19
C GLY A 46 -5.54 1.08 -1.05
N MET A 47 -6.18 2.18 -0.64
CA MET A 47 -7.65 2.31 -0.54
C MET A 47 -8.33 2.35 -1.90
N LEU A 48 -7.75 3.04 -2.89
CA LEU A 48 -8.29 3.04 -4.26
C LEU A 48 -8.28 1.63 -4.89
N GLY A 49 -7.34 0.78 -4.50
CA GLY A 49 -7.28 -0.62 -4.93
C GLY A 49 -8.30 -1.54 -4.26
N GLN A 50 -8.81 -1.21 -3.07
CA GLN A 50 -9.71 -2.10 -2.31
C GLN A 50 -11.03 -2.43 -3.01
N PRO A 51 -11.74 -1.49 -3.65
CA PRO A 51 -12.97 -1.81 -4.40
C PRO A 51 -12.76 -2.92 -5.44
N PHE A 52 -11.61 -2.93 -6.12
CA PHE A 52 -11.29 -3.95 -7.11
C PHE A 52 -11.00 -5.31 -6.46
N TRP A 53 -10.27 -5.34 -5.35
CA TRP A 53 -10.06 -6.57 -4.59
C TRP A 53 -11.37 -7.16 -4.03
N PHE A 54 -12.28 -6.31 -3.54
CA PHE A 54 -13.60 -6.75 -3.08
C PHE A 54 -14.43 -7.32 -4.23
N TYR A 55 -14.55 -6.58 -5.33
CA TYR A 55 -15.33 -7.01 -6.48
C TYR A 55 -14.78 -8.31 -7.09
N ALA A 56 -13.46 -8.38 -7.33
CA ALA A 56 -12.84 -9.56 -7.93
C ALA A 56 -12.96 -10.81 -7.05
N SER A 57 -12.75 -10.67 -5.73
CA SER A 57 -12.86 -11.82 -4.81
C SER A 57 -14.30 -12.27 -4.58
N TRP A 58 -15.25 -11.34 -4.57
CA TRP A 58 -16.68 -11.65 -4.49
C TRP A 58 -17.15 -12.41 -5.74
N GLN A 59 -16.85 -11.89 -6.94
CA GLN A 59 -17.26 -12.50 -8.20
C GLN A 59 -16.62 -13.88 -8.45
N ALA A 60 -15.46 -14.14 -7.85
CA ALA A 60 -14.76 -15.41 -7.95
C ALA A 60 -15.07 -16.37 -6.78
N ASP A 61 -16.01 -16.04 -5.89
CA ASP A 61 -16.35 -16.80 -4.67
C ASP A 61 -15.13 -17.09 -3.76
N GLN A 62 -14.11 -16.22 -3.82
CA GLN A 62 -12.87 -16.35 -3.05
C GLN A 62 -12.99 -15.67 -1.68
N TRP A 63 -13.82 -16.24 -0.80
CA TRP A 63 -14.10 -15.69 0.53
C TRP A 63 -12.86 -15.46 1.40
N GLY A 64 -11.82 -16.29 1.26
CA GLY A 64 -10.54 -16.09 1.93
C GLY A 64 -9.84 -14.80 1.50
N ILE A 65 -9.79 -14.53 0.19
CA ILE A 65 -9.22 -13.30 -0.36
C ILE A 65 -10.11 -12.09 -0.01
N PHE A 66 -11.43 -12.27 0.00
CA PHE A 66 -12.36 -11.23 0.43
C PHE A 66 -12.14 -10.82 1.89
N ALA A 67 -11.93 -11.78 2.80
CA ALA A 67 -11.59 -11.47 4.19
C ALA A 67 -10.24 -10.73 4.30
N VAL A 68 -9.23 -11.16 3.52
CA VAL A 68 -7.92 -10.49 3.49
C VAL A 68 -8.02 -9.06 2.95
N SER A 69 -8.84 -8.81 1.93
CA SER A 69 -9.05 -7.45 1.42
C SER A 69 -9.73 -6.55 2.45
N VAL A 70 -10.65 -7.07 3.28
CA VAL A 70 -11.20 -6.30 4.41
C VAL A 70 -10.09 -5.89 5.39
N LEU A 71 -9.22 -6.84 5.76
CA LEU A 71 -8.09 -6.54 6.65
C LEU A 71 -7.13 -5.50 6.06
N TYR A 72 -6.84 -5.61 4.75
CA TYR A 72 -6.01 -4.63 4.05
C TYR A 72 -6.68 -3.26 3.98
N ALA A 73 -8.00 -3.19 3.75
CA ALA A 73 -8.75 -1.94 3.79
C ALA A 73 -8.62 -1.25 5.16
N LEU A 74 -8.73 -2.00 6.25
CA LEU A 74 -8.51 -1.46 7.61
C LEU A 74 -7.07 -0.98 7.81
N ALA A 75 -6.07 -1.72 7.32
CA ALA A 75 -4.67 -1.33 7.40
C ALA A 75 -4.39 -0.03 6.63
N TRP A 76 -4.92 0.11 5.41
CA TRP A 76 -4.77 1.33 4.62
C TRP A 76 -5.56 2.50 5.20
N MET A 77 -6.75 2.25 5.76
CA MET A 77 -7.54 3.26 6.48
C MET A 77 -6.77 3.79 7.70
N LYS A 78 -6.12 2.92 8.48
CA LYS A 78 -5.20 3.34 9.54
C LYS A 78 -4.06 4.21 8.99
N GLY A 79 -3.48 3.83 7.85
CA GLY A 79 -2.47 4.63 7.17
C GLY A 79 -2.97 6.02 6.77
N LEU A 80 -4.18 6.11 6.18
CA LEU A 80 -4.82 7.39 5.87
C LEU A 80 -5.00 8.24 7.12
N TRP A 81 -5.44 7.64 8.23
CA TRP A 81 -5.61 8.34 9.50
C TRP A 81 -4.28 8.93 10.00
N VAL A 82 -3.22 8.12 10.03
CA VAL A 82 -1.91 8.53 10.54
C VAL A 82 -1.24 9.60 9.68
N TYR A 83 -1.41 9.56 8.36
CA TYR A 83 -0.69 10.47 7.46
C TYR A 83 -1.46 11.72 7.05
N TRP A 84 -2.80 11.68 7.05
CA TRP A 84 -3.63 12.78 6.54
C TRP A 84 -4.56 13.39 7.58
N ILE A 85 -5.09 12.60 8.51
CA ILE A 85 -6.10 13.09 9.48
C ILE A 85 -5.44 13.52 10.78
N SER A 86 -4.50 12.72 11.29
CA SER A 86 -3.74 13.01 12.49
C SER A 86 -2.24 12.81 12.22
N PRO A 87 -1.63 13.66 11.35
CA PRO A 87 -0.19 13.62 11.15
C PRO A 87 0.51 13.84 12.47
N ARG A 88 1.36 12.89 12.89
CA ARG A 88 2.21 13.11 14.05
C ARG A 88 3.11 14.30 13.72
N PRO A 89 3.16 15.35 14.56
CA PRO A 89 4.15 16.40 14.37
C PRO A 89 5.50 15.73 14.24
N ALA A 90 6.30 16.14 13.24
CA ALA A 90 7.69 15.72 13.16
C ALA A 90 8.25 15.99 14.55
N ALA A 91 8.55 14.93 15.30
CA ALA A 91 9.15 15.07 16.61
C ALA A 91 10.43 15.82 16.30
N GLY A 92 10.41 17.13 16.59
CA GLY A 92 11.59 17.94 16.46
C GLY A 92 12.60 17.22 17.29
N VAL A 93 13.56 16.58 16.62
CA VAL A 93 14.89 16.45 17.16
C VAL A 93 15.31 17.91 17.31
N GLY A 94 14.83 18.54 18.38
CA GLY A 94 15.55 19.59 19.02
C GLY A 94 16.89 18.94 19.23
N THR A 95 17.86 19.42 18.45
CA THR A 95 19.26 19.31 18.75
C THR A 95 19.35 19.39 20.27
N LEU A 96 19.51 18.24 20.92
CA LEU A 96 20.00 18.21 22.28
C LEU A 96 21.43 18.72 22.09
N GLU A 97 21.58 20.05 22.02
CA GLU A 97 22.85 20.70 22.26
C GLU A 97 23.23 20.22 23.65
N PHE A 98 24.08 19.19 23.69
CA PHE A 98 24.76 18.84 24.91
C PHE A 98 25.55 20.10 25.29
N PRO A 99 25.25 20.75 26.43
CA PRO A 99 25.99 21.94 26.82
C PRO A 99 27.47 21.57 26.85
N PRO A 100 28.37 22.43 26.32
CA PRO A 100 29.79 22.10 26.25
C PRO A 100 30.28 21.76 27.66
N LYS A 101 30.80 20.53 27.81
CA LYS A 101 31.37 20.01 29.05
C LYS A 101 32.44 20.99 29.53
N LYS A 102 32.13 21.79 30.56
CA LYS A 102 33.13 22.64 31.24
C LYS A 102 34.19 21.70 31.79
N ARG A 103 35.40 21.80 31.25
CA ARG A 103 36.58 21.14 31.78
C ARG A 103 36.97 21.92 33.03
N CYS A 104 36.86 21.27 34.19
CA CYS A 104 37.44 21.78 35.42
C CYS A 104 38.91 21.37 35.40
N ASP A 105 39.78 22.35 35.17
CA ASP A 105 41.22 22.29 35.40
C ASP A 105 41.53 22.96 36.75
#